data_AF-A0A949CGT0-F1
#
_entry.id   AF-A0A949CGT0-F1
#
_cell.length_a   1.000
_cell.length_b   1.000
_cell.length_c   1.000
_cell.angle_alpha   90.00
_cell.angle_beta   90.00
_cell.angle_gamma   90.00
#
_symmetry.space_group_name_H-M   'P 1'
#
loop_
_entity.id
_entity.type
_entity.pdbx_description
1 polymer ?
#
loop_
_entity_poly.entity_id
_entity_poly.type
_entity_poly.pdbx_seq_one_letter_code
_entity_poly.pdbx_strand_id
1 'polypeptide(L)'
;EKYKNRRASDSARRNRKQDEYVEDFGDAVFQFLDFAPRYHSIAKKMAAVVTAHATPVGSGTVARTQRIPLEQRVESAVIAWMRHQTTAYDHMKIPRVRGERREVRRILAQQSRILLDAYRRGIATVATECPLQSALGKISDLVDAPRS
;
A
#
# COMPACT_ATOMS: atom_id res chain seq x y z
N GLU A 1 10.99 33.40 25.71
CA GLU A 1 11.90 32.30 25.34
C GLU A 1 11.58 30.91 25.99
N LYS A 2 10.32 30.55 26.29
CA LYS A 2 9.96 29.18 26.80
C LYS A 2 8.98 28.39 25.92
N TYR A 3 8.37 29.04 24.91
CA TYR A 3 7.36 28.44 24.02
C TYR A 3 7.93 27.82 22.73
N LYS A 4 9.16 28.16 22.34
CA LYS A 4 9.82 27.61 21.13
C LYS A 4 10.47 26.24 21.40
N ASN A 5 11.10 26.04 22.56
CA ASN A 5 11.76 24.77 22.93
C ASN A 5 10.78 23.61 23.18
N ARG A 6 9.56 23.88 23.66
CA ARG A 6 8.55 22.84 23.89
C ARG A 6 8.00 22.25 22.58
N ARG A 7 7.86 23.09 21.53
CA ARG A 7 7.42 22.64 20.19
C ARG A 7 8.45 21.75 19.49
N ALA A 8 9.75 22.02 19.67
CA ALA A 8 10.81 21.23 19.07
C ALA A 8 10.90 19.82 19.67
N SER A 9 10.80 19.68 21.00
CA SER A 9 10.83 18.35 21.64
C SER A 9 9.56 17.53 21.37
N ASP A 10 8.38 18.18 21.33
CA ASP A 10 7.14 17.52 20.91
C ASP A 10 7.16 17.12 19.43
N SER A 11 7.83 17.89 18.56
CA SER A 11 8.04 17.50 17.16
C SER A 11 8.98 16.31 17.05
N ALA A 12 10.10 16.30 17.76
CA ALA A 12 11.05 15.19 17.75
C ALA A 12 10.43 13.89 18.28
N ARG A 13 9.62 13.97 19.36
CA ARG A 13 8.88 12.82 19.90
C ARG A 13 7.80 12.32 18.94
N ARG A 14 7.12 13.22 18.22
CA ARG A 14 6.11 12.85 17.21
C ARG A 14 6.74 12.21 15.98
N ASN A 15 7.91 12.69 15.55
CA ASN A 15 8.65 12.09 14.44
C ASN A 15 9.09 10.68 14.78
N ARG A 16 9.72 10.44 15.94
CA ARG A 16 10.11 9.08 16.36
C ARG A 16 8.94 8.10 16.42
N LYS A 17 7.81 8.51 17.02
CA LYS A 17 6.59 7.68 17.06
C LYS A 17 6.01 7.42 15.68
N GLN A 18 6.20 8.35 14.74
CA GLN A 18 5.76 8.16 13.36
C GLN A 18 6.71 7.21 12.62
N ASP A 19 8.02 7.31 12.85
CA ASP A 19 9.03 6.42 12.26
C ASP A 19 8.83 4.98 12.75
N GLU A 20 8.70 4.77 14.07
CA GLU A 20 8.37 3.47 14.69
C GLU A 20 7.07 2.89 14.09
N TYR A 21 6.03 3.72 13.97
CA TYR A 21 4.76 3.29 13.38
C TYR A 21 4.89 2.93 11.89
N VAL A 22 5.72 3.65 11.13
CA VAL A 22 5.97 3.39 9.70
C VAL A 22 6.68 2.05 9.53
N GLU A 23 7.67 1.76 10.38
CA GLU A 23 8.38 0.48 10.42
C GLU A 23 7.42 -0.66 10.78
N ASP A 24 6.70 -0.55 11.91
CA ASP A 24 5.71 -1.55 12.35
C ASP A 24 4.65 -1.84 11.28
N PHE A 25 4.17 -0.78 10.60
CA PHE A 25 3.19 -0.93 9.52
C PHE A 25 3.81 -1.63 8.31
N GLY A 26 5.04 -1.29 7.93
CA GLY A 26 5.75 -1.93 6.83
C GLY A 26 6.01 -3.41 7.06
N ASP A 27 6.42 -3.77 8.27
CA ASP A 27 6.62 -5.17 8.67
C ASP A 27 5.30 -5.94 8.65
N ALA A 28 4.23 -5.35 9.18
CA ALA A 28 2.90 -5.94 9.14
C ALA A 28 2.39 -6.10 7.69
N VAL A 29 2.69 -5.17 6.78
CA VAL A 29 2.39 -5.32 5.35
C VAL A 29 3.19 -6.49 4.75
N PHE A 30 4.49 -6.57 5.01
CA PHE A 30 5.32 -7.67 4.51
C PHE A 30 4.81 -9.04 4.99
N GLN A 31 4.49 -9.15 6.28
CA GLN A 31 3.89 -10.36 6.87
C GLN A 31 2.53 -10.69 6.26
N PHE A 32 1.66 -9.69 6.07
CA PHE A 32 0.36 -9.90 5.44
C PHE A 32 0.47 -10.39 3.99
N LEU A 33 1.48 -9.93 3.24
CA LEU A 33 1.66 -10.38 1.86
C LEU A 33 1.93 -11.88 1.80
N ASP A 34 2.77 -12.41 2.70
CA ASP A 34 3.05 -13.85 2.85
C ASP A 34 3.44 -14.54 1.54
N PHE A 35 4.21 -13.84 0.70
CA PHE A 35 4.60 -14.36 -0.61
C PHE A 35 5.54 -15.55 -0.48
N ALA A 36 5.44 -16.51 -1.41
CA ALA A 36 6.40 -17.61 -1.48
C ALA A 36 7.84 -17.09 -1.55
N PRO A 37 8.84 -17.83 -1.03
CA PRO A 37 10.23 -17.35 -0.93
C PRO A 37 10.82 -16.76 -2.21
N ARG A 38 10.47 -17.34 -3.37
CA ARG A 38 10.88 -16.85 -4.71
C ARG A 38 10.43 -15.40 -5.02
N TYR A 39 9.40 -14.92 -4.33
CA TYR A 39 8.79 -13.61 -4.51
C TYR A 39 9.01 -12.69 -3.29
N HIS A 40 9.86 -13.05 -2.33
CA HIS A 40 10.17 -12.18 -1.18
C HIS A 40 10.71 -10.81 -1.60
N SER A 41 11.52 -10.73 -2.67
CA SER A 41 12.01 -9.46 -3.18
C SER A 41 10.86 -8.55 -3.65
N ILE A 42 9.85 -9.13 -4.28
CA ILE A 42 8.63 -8.44 -4.71
C ILE A 42 7.81 -8.01 -3.49
N ALA A 43 7.64 -8.89 -2.49
CA ALA A 43 6.93 -8.57 -1.26
C ALA A 43 7.58 -7.40 -0.50
N LYS A 44 8.92 -7.37 -0.40
CA LYS A 44 9.65 -6.25 0.22
C LYS A 44 9.41 -4.93 -0.51
N LYS A 45 9.53 -4.93 -1.85
CA LYS A 45 9.25 -3.74 -2.66
C LYS A 45 7.81 -3.27 -2.48
N MET A 46 6.85 -4.20 -2.55
CA MET A 46 5.44 -3.91 -2.38
C MET A 46 5.13 -3.37 -0.98
N ALA A 47 5.71 -3.95 0.07
CA ALA A 47 5.56 -3.45 1.44
C ALA A 47 6.08 -2.03 1.58
N ALA A 48 7.25 -1.71 1.01
CA ALA A 48 7.81 -0.36 1.04
C ALA A 48 6.90 0.66 0.35
N VAL A 49 6.42 0.38 -0.87
CA VAL A 49 5.58 1.33 -1.63
C VAL A 49 4.19 1.49 -1.02
N VAL A 50 3.58 0.42 -0.49
CA VAL A 50 2.30 0.50 0.21
C VAL A 50 2.44 1.34 1.48
N THR A 51 3.50 1.12 2.25
CA THR A 51 3.78 1.85 3.48
C THR A 51 4.01 3.33 3.22
N ALA A 52 4.84 3.66 2.22
CA ALA A 52 5.09 5.03 1.79
C ALA A 52 3.82 5.76 1.33
N HIS A 53 2.89 5.03 0.71
CA HIS A 53 1.62 5.60 0.27
C HIS A 53 0.59 5.76 1.41
N ALA A 54 0.51 4.81 2.33
CA ALA A 54 -0.57 4.72 3.31
C ALA A 54 -0.29 5.48 4.61
N THR A 55 0.97 5.56 5.06
CA THR A 55 1.34 6.13 6.36
C THR A 55 1.41 7.66 6.47
N PRO A 56 1.56 8.46 5.39
CA PRO A 56 1.53 9.91 5.50
C PRO A 56 0.19 10.46 6.02
N VAL A 57 0.23 11.61 6.70
CA VAL A 57 -0.98 12.32 7.15
C VAL A 57 -1.75 12.79 5.92
N GLY A 58 -3.06 12.49 5.87
CA GLY A 58 -3.91 12.88 4.75
C GLY A 58 -3.83 11.95 3.52
N SER A 59 -3.24 10.76 3.65
CA SER A 59 -3.15 9.77 2.55
C SER A 59 -4.49 9.27 2.00
N GLY A 60 -5.61 9.62 2.63
CA GLY A 60 -6.93 9.10 2.26
C GLY A 60 -7.14 7.62 2.60
N THR A 61 -6.22 7.03 3.39
CA THR A 61 -6.29 5.63 3.84
C THR A 61 -6.63 5.52 5.33
N VAL A 62 -6.99 4.31 5.76
CA VAL A 62 -7.29 3.99 7.16
C VAL A 62 -6.05 3.61 7.99
N ALA A 63 -4.84 3.75 7.42
CA ALA A 63 -3.61 3.27 8.07
C ALA A 63 -3.43 3.83 9.49
N ARG A 64 -3.79 5.08 9.77
CA ARG A 64 -3.59 5.70 11.09
C ARG A 64 -4.81 5.61 12.03
N THR A 65 -5.88 4.92 11.64
CA THR A 65 -7.13 4.87 12.41
C THR A 65 -7.02 3.93 13.61
N GLN A 66 -6.84 4.48 14.82
CA GLN A 66 -6.63 3.70 16.05
C GLN A 66 -7.72 2.69 16.40
N ARG A 67 -8.97 2.94 15.99
CA ARG A 67 -10.11 2.02 16.25
C ARG A 67 -10.08 0.75 15.41
N ILE A 68 -9.24 0.68 14.38
CA ILE A 68 -9.15 -0.45 13.46
C ILE A 68 -7.88 -1.24 13.80
N PRO A 69 -7.96 -2.57 14.01
CA PRO A 69 -6.79 -3.41 14.23
C PRO A 69 -5.73 -3.21 13.13
N LEU A 70 -4.45 -3.30 13.49
CA LEU A 70 -3.34 -3.09 12.54
C LEU A 70 -3.48 -3.96 11.28
N GLU A 71 -3.78 -5.25 11.45
CA GLU A 71 -3.98 -6.21 10.36
C GLU A 71 -5.07 -5.76 9.36
N GLN A 72 -6.21 -5.29 9.85
CA GLN A 72 -7.30 -4.81 9.00
C GLN A 72 -6.92 -3.53 8.25
N ARG A 73 -6.10 -2.66 8.87
CA ARG A 73 -5.58 -1.45 8.22
C ARG A 73 -4.59 -1.79 7.12
N VAL A 74 -3.72 -2.77 7.38
CA VAL A 74 -2.76 -3.32 6.43
C VAL A 74 -3.48 -3.94 5.23
N GLU A 75 -4.45 -4.84 5.46
CA GLU A 75 -5.23 -5.44 4.37
C GLU A 75 -5.91 -4.34 3.53
N SER A 76 -6.56 -3.37 4.19
CA SER A 76 -7.24 -2.28 3.50
C SER A 76 -6.27 -1.45 2.66
N ALA A 77 -5.08 -1.14 3.17
CA ALA A 77 -4.07 -0.38 2.46
C ALA A 77 -3.52 -1.14 1.24
N VAL A 78 -3.22 -2.44 1.42
CA VAL A 78 -2.73 -3.31 0.34
C VAL A 78 -3.78 -3.42 -0.77
N ILE A 79 -5.03 -3.71 -0.43
CA ILE A 79 -6.12 -3.85 -1.42
C ILE A 79 -6.42 -2.51 -2.10
N ALA A 80 -6.37 -1.40 -1.36
CA ALA A 80 -6.52 -0.07 -1.95
C ALA A 80 -5.41 0.20 -2.96
N TRP A 81 -4.15 0.01 -2.58
CA TRP A 81 -3.00 0.21 -3.46
C TRP A 81 -3.07 -0.70 -4.70
N MET A 82 -3.36 -1.99 -4.52
CA MET A 82 -3.54 -2.95 -5.62
C MET A 82 -4.59 -2.48 -6.61
N ARG A 83 -5.76 -2.04 -6.12
CA ARG A 83 -6.85 -1.55 -6.97
C ARG A 83 -6.42 -0.32 -7.77
N HIS A 84 -5.68 0.61 -7.17
CA HIS A 84 -5.19 1.80 -7.88
C HIS A 84 -4.11 1.48 -8.91
N GLN A 85 -3.25 0.50 -8.64
CA GLN A 85 -2.07 0.24 -9.48
C GLN A 85 -2.24 -0.86 -10.53
N THR A 86 -3.05 -1.88 -10.23
CA THR A 86 -3.18 -3.09 -11.07
C THR A 86 -4.45 -3.10 -11.91
N THR A 87 -5.30 -2.08 -11.78
CA THR A 87 -6.58 -2.01 -12.48
C THR A 87 -6.80 -0.61 -13.06
N ALA A 88 -7.64 -0.49 -14.09
CA ALA A 88 -8.01 0.80 -14.67
C ALA A 88 -9.02 1.58 -13.79
N TYR A 89 -9.08 1.32 -12.48
CA TYR A 89 -10.11 1.83 -11.57
C TYR A 89 -10.26 3.36 -11.65
N ASP A 90 -9.15 4.10 -11.66
CA ASP A 90 -9.19 5.58 -11.63
C ASP A 90 -9.73 6.18 -12.94
N HIS A 91 -9.71 5.42 -14.04
CA HIS A 91 -10.17 5.87 -15.36
C HIS A 91 -11.50 5.20 -15.79
N MET A 92 -12.02 4.28 -14.98
CA MET A 92 -13.25 3.55 -15.30
C MET A 92 -14.47 4.46 -15.14
N LYS A 93 -15.28 4.58 -16.21
CA LYS A 93 -16.56 5.29 -16.16
C LYS A 93 -17.60 4.42 -15.44
N ILE A 94 -17.72 4.60 -14.13
CA ILE A 94 -18.76 3.93 -13.33
C ILE A 94 -20.06 4.75 -13.40
N PRO A 95 -21.18 4.16 -13.88
CA PRO A 95 -22.48 4.81 -13.88
C PRO A 95 -22.86 5.36 -12.48
N ARG A 96 -23.54 6.51 -12.42
CA ARG A 96 -24.01 7.11 -11.16
C ARG A 96 -25.30 6.44 -10.66
N VAL A 97 -25.29 5.11 -10.61
CA VAL A 97 -26.38 4.30 -10.07
C VAL A 97 -26.07 3.97 -8.61
N ARG A 98 -27.09 4.00 -7.75
CA ARG A 98 -26.93 3.72 -6.32
C ARG A 98 -26.35 2.31 -6.14
N GLY A 99 -25.21 2.22 -5.45
CA GLY A 99 -24.55 0.94 -5.13
C GLY A 99 -23.50 0.49 -6.13
N GLU A 100 -23.50 1.00 -7.37
CA GLU A 100 -22.63 0.52 -8.45
C GLU A 100 -21.14 0.65 -8.12
N ARG A 101 -20.73 1.81 -7.61
CA ARG A 101 -19.34 2.03 -7.16
C ARG A 101 -18.90 1.06 -6.07
N ARG A 102 -19.82 0.65 -5.20
CA ARG A 102 -19.50 -0.28 -4.11
C ARG A 102 -19.28 -1.68 -4.68
N GLU A 103 -20.11 -2.11 -5.62
CA GLU A 103 -19.96 -3.43 -6.25
C GLU A 103 -18.70 -3.51 -7.10
N VAL A 104 -18.42 -2.49 -7.93
CA VAL A 104 -17.16 -2.42 -8.70
C VAL A 104 -15.95 -2.48 -7.76
N ARG A 105 -15.96 -1.74 -6.63
CA ARG A 105 -14.88 -1.83 -5.64
C ARG A 105 -14.76 -3.23 -5.03
N ARG A 106 -15.87 -3.93 -4.79
CA ARG A 106 -15.88 -5.30 -4.24
C ARG A 106 -15.25 -6.29 -5.22
N ILE A 107 -15.63 -6.22 -6.50
CA ILE A 107 -15.10 -7.08 -7.57
C ILE A 107 -13.59 -6.87 -7.73
N LEU A 108 -13.13 -5.62 -7.82
CA LEU A 108 -11.70 -5.30 -7.96
C LEU A 108 -10.88 -5.70 -6.73
N ALA A 109 -11.45 -5.59 -5.53
CA ALA A 109 -10.82 -6.10 -4.32
C ALA A 109 -10.66 -7.63 -4.37
N GLN A 110 -11.65 -8.35 -4.89
CA GLN A 110 -11.56 -9.80 -5.07
C GLN A 110 -10.48 -10.18 -6.09
N GLN A 111 -10.40 -9.49 -7.23
CA GLN A 111 -9.33 -9.69 -8.21
C GLN A 111 -7.94 -9.44 -7.60
N SER A 112 -7.81 -8.39 -6.78
CA SER A 112 -6.57 -8.10 -6.07
C SER A 112 -6.18 -9.26 -5.14
N ARG A 113 -7.13 -9.85 -4.41
CA ARG A 113 -6.88 -11.02 -3.54
C ARG A 113 -6.45 -12.26 -4.33
N ILE A 114 -7.09 -12.54 -5.47
CA ILE A 114 -6.71 -13.68 -6.34
C ILE A 114 -5.27 -13.52 -6.83
N LEU A 115 -4.89 -12.31 -7.23
CA LEU A 115 -3.53 -12.03 -7.67
C LEU A 115 -2.52 -12.23 -6.54
N LEU A 116 -2.80 -11.70 -5.33
CA LEU A 116 -1.94 -11.90 -4.16
C LEU A 116 -1.78 -13.39 -3.81
N ASP A 117 -2.87 -14.16 -3.87
CA ASP A 117 -2.86 -15.60 -3.58
C ASP A 117 -1.98 -16.40 -4.57
N ALA A 118 -1.91 -15.98 -5.84
CA ALA A 118 -0.98 -16.58 -6.80
C ALA A 118 0.50 -16.40 -6.38
N TYR A 119 0.84 -15.23 -5.82
CA TYR A 119 2.18 -14.95 -5.28
C TYR A 119 2.47 -15.74 -3.98
N ARG A 120 1.47 -15.88 -3.10
CA ARG A 120 1.56 -16.72 -1.89
C ARG A 120 1.85 -18.18 -2.23
N ARG A 121 1.20 -18.69 -3.27
CA ARG A 121 1.40 -20.07 -3.77
C ARG A 121 2.66 -20.25 -4.61
N GLY A 122 3.36 -19.17 -4.96
CA GLY A 122 4.57 -19.24 -5.78
C GLY A 122 4.32 -19.66 -7.23
N ILE A 123 3.10 -19.48 -7.74
CA ILE A 123 2.75 -19.79 -9.14
C ILE A 123 3.60 -18.91 -10.06
N ALA A 124 4.25 -19.51 -11.06
CA ALA A 124 5.07 -18.79 -12.00
C ALA A 124 4.22 -17.78 -12.78
N THR A 125 4.44 -16.49 -12.52
CA THR A 125 3.82 -15.39 -13.26
C THR A 125 4.80 -14.84 -14.30
N VAL A 126 4.34 -14.62 -15.53
CA VAL A 126 5.13 -13.97 -16.58
C VAL A 126 5.24 -12.49 -16.24
N ALA A 127 6.46 -12.01 -16.02
CA ALA A 127 6.74 -10.66 -15.51
C ALA A 127 6.15 -9.55 -16.40
N THR A 128 6.23 -9.74 -17.72
CA THR A 128 5.79 -8.77 -18.73
C THR A 128 4.27 -8.61 -18.80
N GLU A 129 3.52 -9.64 -18.40
CA GLU A 129 2.06 -9.66 -18.43
C GLU A 129 1.45 -9.46 -17.04
N CYS A 130 2.25 -9.48 -15.98
CA CYS A 130 1.75 -9.37 -14.62
C CYS A 130 1.56 -7.89 -14.23
N PRO A 131 0.30 -7.44 -13.96
CA PRO A 131 0.03 -6.05 -13.61
C PRO A 131 0.78 -5.56 -12.37
N LEU A 132 1.00 -6.44 -11.39
CA LEU A 132 1.75 -6.10 -10.17
C LEU A 132 3.23 -5.81 -10.47
N GLN A 133 3.88 -6.65 -11.27
CA GLN A 133 5.30 -6.46 -11.58
C GLN A 133 5.51 -5.25 -12.48
N SER A 134 4.60 -5.01 -13.43
CA SER A 134 4.59 -3.78 -14.24
C SER A 134 4.44 -2.53 -13.37
N ALA A 135 3.50 -2.53 -12.41
CA ALA A 135 3.32 -1.41 -11.48
C ALA A 135 4.56 -1.15 -10.62
N LEU A 136 5.19 -2.21 -10.08
CA LEU A 136 6.42 -2.07 -9.29
C LEU A 136 7.61 -1.63 -10.13
N GLY A 137 7.69 -2.04 -11.41
CA GLY A 137 8.69 -1.56 -12.36
C GLY A 137 8.59 -0.06 -12.60
N LYS A 138 7.38 0.45 -12.89
CA LYS A 138 7.13 1.88 -13.08
C LYS A 138 7.54 2.72 -11.87
N ILE A 139 7.31 2.22 -10.65
CA ILE A 139 7.68 2.93 -9.43
C ILE A 139 9.21 2.96 -9.25
N SER A 140 9.91 1.88 -9.61
CA SER A 140 11.38 1.87 -9.62
C SER A 140 11.91 2.92 -10.60
N ASP A 141 11.38 2.96 -11.81
CA ASP A 141 11.81 3.90 -12.85
C ASP A 141 11.59 5.37 -12.45
N LEU A 142 10.54 5.66 -11.66
CA LEU A 142 10.26 7.00 -11.14
C LEU A 142 11.19 7.43 -10.00
N VAL A 143 11.74 6.47 -9.24
CA VAL A 143 12.71 6.74 -8.17
C VAL A 143 14.12 6.91 -8.73
N ASP A 144 14.44 6.17 -9.80
CA ASP A 144 15.75 6.17 -10.47
C ASP A 144 15.87 7.21 -11.59
N ALA A 145 14.77 7.88 -11.98
CA ALA A 145 14.81 8.97 -12.95
C ALA A 145 15.65 10.14 -12.39
N PRO A 146 16.64 10.67 -13.15
CA PRO A 146 17.38 11.84 -12.74
C PRO A 146 16.39 12.99 -12.57
N ARG A 147 16.33 13.57 -11.36
CA ARG A 147 15.58 14.79 -11.11
C ARG A 147 16.28 15.91 -11.89
N SER A 148 15.70 16.27 -13.03
CA SER A 148 16.07 17.47 -13.79
C SER A 148 15.85 18.74 -12.98
#